data_AF-A0A838NRQ8-F1
#
_entry.id   AF-A0A838NRQ8-F1
#
_cell.length_a   1.000
_cell.length_b   1.000
_cell.length_c   1.000
_cell.angle_alpha   90.00
_cell.angle_beta   90.00
_cell.angle_gamma   90.00
#
_symmetry.space_group_name_H-M   'P 1'
#
loop_
_entity.id
_entity.type
_entity.pdbx_description
1 polymer ?
#
loop_
_entity_poly.entity_id
_entity_poly.type
_entity_poly.pdbx_seq_one_letter_code
_entity_poly.pdbx_strand_id
1 'polypeptide(L)'
;MDEATTVVDSADAPRPHRTDPSMPVRSADLEPYTGLGYLSRLFKLMAAVLLLLLISEIITGLITQGRAAIPTLLGEVSRLVVLAGLLYGSGDLALLLIDIGHDIRATRILLGRQALHEEHQPKRDPSTYVERAPR
;
A
#
# COMPACT_ATOMS: atom_id res chain seq x y z
N MET A 1 44.72 28.48 53.18
CA MET A 1 43.29 28.82 52.94
C MET A 1 43.18 28.71 51.44
N ASP A 2 43.00 27.47 50.99
CA ASP A 2 43.37 27.04 49.64
C ASP A 2 42.17 27.17 48.71
N GLU A 3 42.35 27.99 47.69
CA GLU A 3 41.35 28.36 46.70
C GLU A 3 41.18 27.21 45.71
N ALA A 4 40.11 26.44 45.89
CA ALA A 4 39.71 25.38 44.97
C ALA A 4 39.27 26.00 43.64
N THR A 5 40.12 25.88 42.62
CA THR A 5 39.80 26.24 41.24
C THR A 5 38.73 25.27 40.71
N THR A 6 37.47 25.67 40.78
CA THR A 6 36.36 24.98 40.13
C THR A 6 36.47 25.18 38.63
N VAL A 7 36.97 24.17 37.92
CA VAL A 7 36.86 24.07 36.46
C VAL A 7 35.40 23.80 36.14
N VAL A 8 34.66 24.85 35.82
CA VAL A 8 33.30 24.75 35.28
C VAL A 8 33.44 24.31 33.83
N ASP A 9 33.29 23.01 33.59
CA ASP A 9 33.17 22.43 32.24
C ASP A 9 31.86 22.91 31.61
N SER A 10 31.92 24.09 30.99
CA SER A 10 30.83 24.72 30.26
C SER A 10 30.84 24.19 28.83
N ALA A 11 30.40 22.96 28.64
CA ALA A 11 30.26 22.35 27.32
C ALA A 11 29.05 21.42 27.22
N ASP A 12 27.91 21.81 27.79
CA ASP A 12 26.62 21.25 27.35
C ASP A 12 26.06 22.13 26.23
N ALA A 13 26.76 22.14 25.10
CA ALA A 13 26.19 22.61 23.85
C ALA A 13 25.08 21.63 23.46
N PRO A 14 23.86 22.09 23.14
CA PRO A 14 22.82 21.21 22.63
C PRO A 14 23.36 20.56 21.37
N ARG A 15 23.72 19.27 21.46
CA ARG A 15 24.07 18.49 20.27
C ARG A 15 22.89 18.67 19.32
N PRO A 16 23.12 19.07 18.05
CA PRO A 16 22.02 19.12 17.10
C PRO A 16 21.39 17.74 17.14
N HIS A 17 20.11 17.69 17.53
CA HIS A 17 19.33 16.48 17.55
C HIS A 17 19.32 16.02 16.09
N ARG A 18 20.29 15.18 15.75
CA ARG A 18 20.46 14.60 14.42
C ARG A 18 19.18 13.83 14.26
N THR A 19 18.23 14.44 13.54
CA THR A 19 16.93 13.88 13.25
C THR A 19 17.22 12.52 12.68
N ASP A 20 17.02 11.51 13.51
CA ASP A 20 17.33 10.15 13.16
C ASP A 20 16.45 9.85 11.92
N PRO A 21 17.02 9.57 10.75
CA PRO A 21 16.21 9.28 9.56
C PRO A 21 15.46 7.96 9.71
N SER A 22 15.65 7.26 10.85
CA SER A 22 14.82 6.16 11.31
C SER A 22 13.59 6.60 12.12
N MET A 23 13.31 7.91 12.28
CA MET A 23 12.07 8.39 12.90
C MET A 23 10.91 7.70 12.17
N PRO A 24 10.22 6.75 12.83
CA PRO A 24 9.25 5.92 12.16
C PRO A 24 8.16 6.86 11.68
N VAL A 25 8.00 6.99 10.36
CA VAL A 25 6.85 7.64 9.75
C VAL A 25 5.66 7.09 10.50
N ARG A 26 4.99 7.99 11.24
CA ARG A 26 4.02 7.62 12.25
C ARG A 26 3.03 6.71 11.57
N SER A 27 2.91 5.47 12.04
CA SER A 27 1.91 4.53 11.54
C SER A 27 0.47 5.03 11.76
N ALA A 28 0.31 6.20 12.39
CA ALA A 28 -0.90 6.98 12.50
C ALA A 28 -1.27 7.79 11.22
N ASP A 29 -0.33 8.05 10.30
CA ASP A 29 -0.62 8.61 8.96
C ASP A 29 -0.89 7.50 7.92
N LEU A 30 -1.15 6.27 8.38
CA LEU A 30 -1.80 5.24 7.55
C LEU A 30 -3.25 5.67 7.32
N GLU A 31 -3.44 6.45 6.26
CA GLU A 31 -4.77 6.67 5.73
C GLU A 31 -5.39 5.30 5.36
N PRO A 32 -6.60 5.02 5.84
CA PRO A 32 -7.05 3.67 6.13
C PRO A 32 -7.55 2.97 4.86
N TYR A 33 -6.68 2.19 4.20
CA TYR A 33 -7.08 1.27 3.13
C TYR A 33 -8.04 0.17 3.59
N THR A 34 -8.34 0.08 4.89
CA THR A 34 -9.34 -0.81 5.47
C THR A 34 -10.70 -0.66 4.80
N GLY A 35 -11.11 0.58 4.45
CA GLY A 35 -12.38 0.83 3.77
C GLY A 35 -12.50 0.16 2.40
N LEU A 36 -11.40 0.14 1.63
CA LEU A 36 -11.35 -0.48 0.31
C LEU A 36 -11.33 -2.01 0.40
N GLY A 37 -10.69 -2.57 1.44
CA GLY A 37 -10.73 -4.00 1.72
C GLY A 37 -12.12 -4.49 2.11
N TYR A 38 -12.89 -3.71 2.86
CA TYR A 38 -14.30 -4.02 3.14
C TYR A 38 -15.16 -3.96 1.87
N LEU A 39 -14.90 -2.99 0.98
CA LEU A 39 -15.63 -2.86 -0.28
C LEU A 39 -15.42 -4.07 -1.18
N SER A 40 -14.19 -4.61 -1.28
CA SER A 40 -13.93 -5.87 -1.98
C SER A 40 -14.76 -7.03 -1.42
N ARG A 41 -14.76 -7.19 -0.09
CA ARG A 41 -15.53 -8.24 0.59
C ARG A 41 -17.03 -8.07 0.33
N LEU A 42 -17.53 -6.84 0.33
CA LEU A 42 -18.92 -6.53 0.03
C LEU A 42 -19.28 -6.93 -1.41
N PHE A 43 -18.43 -6.62 -2.39
CA PHE A 43 -18.67 -7.05 -3.77
C PHE A 43 -18.64 -8.57 -3.93
N LYS A 44 -17.71 -9.27 -3.28
CA LYS A 44 -17.68 -10.74 -3.27
C LYS A 44 -18.94 -11.33 -2.60
N LEU A 45 -19.42 -10.73 -1.51
CA LEU A 45 -20.68 -11.13 -0.86
C LEU A 45 -21.89 -10.90 -1.77
N MET A 46 -21.99 -9.75 -2.41
CA MET A 46 -23.07 -9.46 -3.35
C MET A 46 -23.05 -10.40 -4.56
N ALA A 47 -21.86 -10.76 -5.06
CA ALA A 47 -21.71 -11.74 -6.13
C ALA A 47 -22.20 -13.13 -5.69
N ALA A 48 -21.89 -13.54 -4.45
CA ALA A 48 -22.40 -14.78 -3.88
C ALA A 48 -23.93 -14.75 -3.71
N VAL A 49 -24.50 -13.64 -3.23
CA VAL A 49 -25.95 -13.45 -3.13
C VAL A 49 -26.61 -13.54 -4.52
N LEU A 50 -26.04 -12.91 -5.55
CA LEU A 50 -26.54 -13.01 -6.92
C LEU A 50 -26.50 -14.45 -7.44
N LEU A 51 -25.46 -15.21 -7.12
CA LEU A 51 -25.38 -16.62 -7.50
C LEU A 51 -26.45 -17.47 -6.79
N LEU A 52 -26.72 -17.19 -5.51
CA LEU A 52 -27.79 -17.85 -4.77
C LEU A 52 -29.17 -17.51 -5.34
N LEU A 53 -29.40 -16.23 -5.68
CA LEU A 53 -30.63 -15.80 -6.36
C LEU A 53 -30.78 -16.48 -7.72
N LEU A 54 -29.71 -16.58 -8.50
CA LEU A 54 -29.70 -17.29 -9.78
C LEU A 54 -30.15 -18.74 -9.62
N ILE A 55 -29.63 -19.46 -8.64
CA ILE A 55 -30.04 -20.85 -8.37
C ILE A 55 -31.51 -20.92 -7.99
N SER A 56 -31.98 -19.98 -7.16
CA SER A 56 -33.39 -19.87 -6.78
C SER A 56 -34.31 -19.62 -7.99
N GLU A 57 -33.89 -18.75 -8.91
CA GLU A 57 -34.61 -18.43 -10.14
C GLU A 57 -34.73 -19.67 -11.04
N ILE A 58 -33.62 -20.41 -11.21
CA ILE A 58 -33.60 -21.64 -12.00
C ILE A 58 -34.61 -22.66 -11.43
N ILE A 59 -34.56 -22.90 -10.12
CA ILE A 59 -35.47 -23.86 -9.46
C ILE A 59 -36.93 -23.41 -9.64
N THR A 60 -37.21 -22.13 -9.37
CA THR A 60 -38.57 -21.58 -9.44
C THR A 60 -39.12 -21.58 -10.86
N GLY A 61 -38.32 -21.20 -11.86
CA GLY A 61 -38.69 -21.22 -13.27
C GLY A 61 -38.98 -22.63 -13.77
N LEU A 62 -38.18 -23.61 -13.33
CA LEU A 62 -38.41 -25.02 -13.66
C LEU A 62 -39.69 -25.57 -13.01
N ILE A 63 -39.97 -25.23 -11.75
CA ILE A 63 -41.18 -25.70 -11.04
C ILE A 63 -42.46 -25.09 -11.63
N THR A 64 -42.44 -23.80 -11.94
CA THR A 64 -43.65 -23.06 -12.34
C THR A 64 -43.99 -23.18 -13.82
N GLN A 65 -42.98 -23.18 -14.69
CA GLN A 65 -43.15 -23.07 -16.15
C GLN A 65 -42.53 -24.25 -16.91
N GLY A 66 -41.69 -25.05 -16.26
CA GLY A 66 -41.09 -26.26 -16.83
C GLY A 66 -40.31 -25.99 -18.11
N ARG A 67 -40.65 -26.70 -19.19
CA ARG A 67 -39.95 -26.59 -20.48
C ARG A 67 -40.16 -25.26 -21.20
N ALA A 68 -41.23 -24.54 -20.88
CA ALA A 68 -41.50 -23.23 -21.47
C ALA A 68 -40.53 -22.14 -20.97
N ALA A 69 -39.92 -22.35 -19.80
CA ALA A 69 -38.97 -21.40 -19.21
C ALA A 69 -37.55 -21.46 -19.83
N ILE A 70 -37.22 -22.53 -20.55
CA ILE A 70 -35.86 -22.80 -21.06
C ILE A 70 -35.25 -21.60 -21.82
N PRO A 71 -35.91 -21.00 -22.83
CA PRO A 71 -35.31 -19.88 -23.56
C PRO A 71 -35.10 -18.64 -22.68
N THR A 72 -36.03 -18.35 -21.78
CA THR A 72 -35.96 -17.20 -20.87
C THR A 72 -34.86 -17.38 -19.83
N LEU A 73 -34.83 -18.55 -19.18
CA LEU A 73 -33.81 -18.94 -18.22
C LEU A 73 -32.41 -18.85 -18.83
N LEU A 74 -32.20 -19.34 -20.05
CA LEU A 74 -30.90 -19.24 -20.73
C LEU A 74 -30.43 -17.78 -20.85
N GLY A 75 -31.32 -16.87 -21.25
CA GLY A 75 -31.00 -15.45 -21.35
C GLY A 75 -30.67 -14.82 -19.99
N GLU A 76 -31.53 -15.05 -18.99
CA GLU A 76 -31.36 -14.47 -17.65
C GLU A 76 -30.16 -15.05 -16.92
N VAL A 77 -29.96 -16.36 -16.97
CA VAL A 77 -28.81 -17.06 -16.40
C VAL A 77 -27.52 -16.51 -16.99
N SER A 78 -27.44 -16.36 -18.32
CA SER A 78 -26.24 -15.83 -18.95
C SER A 78 -25.87 -14.44 -18.42
N ARG A 79 -26.87 -13.55 -18.29
CA ARG A 79 -26.69 -12.19 -17.79
C ARG A 79 -26.28 -12.19 -16.31
N LEU A 80 -26.95 -12.99 -15.48
CA LEU A 80 -26.67 -13.06 -14.04
C LEU A 80 -25.29 -13.67 -13.76
N VAL A 81 -24.88 -14.70 -14.50
CA VAL A 81 -23.53 -15.29 -14.40
C VAL A 81 -22.47 -14.26 -14.77
N VAL A 82 -22.65 -13.53 -15.87
CA VAL A 82 -21.71 -12.47 -16.29
C VAL A 82 -21.63 -11.37 -15.23
N LEU A 83 -22.77 -10.89 -14.72
CA LEU A 83 -22.80 -9.87 -13.67
C LEU A 83 -22.14 -10.35 -12.38
N ALA A 84 -22.41 -11.58 -11.94
CA ALA A 84 -21.78 -12.17 -10.76
C ALA A 84 -20.27 -12.31 -10.93
N GLY A 85 -19.82 -12.77 -12.11
CA GLY A 85 -18.40 -12.89 -12.43
C GLY A 85 -17.68 -11.55 -12.45
N LEU A 86 -18.27 -10.54 -13.08
CA LEU A 86 -17.75 -9.17 -13.10
C LEU A 86 -17.64 -8.59 -11.69
N LEU A 87 -18.65 -8.83 -10.84
CA LEU A 87 -18.68 -8.34 -9.47
C LEU A 87 -17.67 -9.04 -8.57
N TYR A 88 -17.50 -10.35 -8.75
CA TYR A 88 -16.48 -11.11 -8.04
C TYR A 88 -15.07 -10.68 -8.46
N GLY A 89 -14.84 -10.54 -9.77
CA GLY A 89 -13.58 -10.09 -10.33
C GLY A 89 -13.22 -8.65 -9.95
N SER A 90 -14.20 -7.73 -9.90
CA SER A 90 -13.96 -6.36 -9.44
C SER A 90 -13.60 -6.31 -7.95
N GLY A 91 -14.23 -7.16 -7.14
CA GLY A 91 -13.82 -7.36 -5.75
C GLY A 91 -12.39 -7.89 -5.63
N ASP A 92 -11.98 -8.83 -6.47
CA ASP A 92 -10.61 -9.34 -6.49
C ASP A 92 -9.58 -8.29 -6.93
N LEU A 93 -9.91 -7.53 -7.98
CA LEU A 93 -9.11 -6.41 -8.46
C LEU A 93 -8.94 -5.33 -7.38
N ALA A 94 -9.99 -5.05 -6.59
CA ALA A 94 -9.91 -4.08 -5.51
C ALA A 94 -8.88 -4.49 -4.42
N LEU A 95 -8.72 -5.79 -4.14
CA LEU A 95 -7.66 -6.26 -3.22
C LEU A 95 -6.28 -6.07 -3.85
N LEU A 96 -6.15 -6.42 -5.12
CA LEU A 96 -4.89 -6.30 -5.84
C LEU A 96 -4.42 -4.84 -5.95
N LEU A 97 -5.35 -3.89 -6.12
CA LEU A 97 -5.07 -2.46 -6.10
C LEU A 97 -4.59 -1.95 -4.73
N ILE A 98 -5.03 -2.58 -3.64
CA ILE A 98 -4.55 -2.25 -2.29
C ILE A 98 -3.08 -2.66 -2.16
N ASP A 99 -2.73 -3.85 -2.64
CA ASP A 99 -1.35 -4.35 -2.60
C ASP A 99 -0.41 -3.46 -3.43
N ILE A 100 -0.84 -3.05 -4.63
CA ILE A 100 -0.10 -2.10 -5.48
C ILE A 100 0.11 -0.75 -4.78
N GLY A 101 -0.90 -0.28 -4.01
CA GLY A 101 -0.79 0.96 -3.25
C GLY A 101 0.35 0.93 -2.22
N HIS A 102 0.65 -0.24 -1.67
CA HIS A 102 1.78 -0.43 -0.76
C HIS A 102 3.12 -0.36 -1.51
N ASP A 103 3.22 -1.02 -2.66
CA ASP A 103 4.45 -1.08 -3.47
C ASP A 103 4.85 0.29 -4.04
N ILE A 104 3.87 1.10 -4.44
CA ILE A 104 4.10 2.48 -4.91
C ILE A 104 4.66 3.33 -3.77
N ARG A 105 4.16 3.15 -2.54
CA ARG A 105 4.66 3.87 -1.35
C ARG A 105 6.09 3.46 -1.05
N ALA A 106 6.41 2.16 -1.07
CA ALA A 106 7.77 1.66 -0.89
C ALA A 106 8.72 2.23 -1.94
N THR A 107 8.29 2.26 -3.20
CA THR A 107 9.05 2.83 -4.32
C THR A 107 9.32 4.33 -4.13
N ARG A 108 8.33 5.11 -3.68
CA ARG A 108 8.50 6.54 -3.40
C ARG A 108 9.52 6.81 -2.30
N ILE A 109 9.54 5.99 -1.24
CA ILE A 109 10.53 6.10 -0.16
C ILE A 109 11.94 5.78 -0.69
N LEU A 110 12.08 4.73 -1.50
CA LEU A 110 13.36 4.35 -2.09
C LEU A 110 13.92 5.42 -3.02
N LEU A 111 13.09 5.95 -3.93
CA LEU A 111 13.47 7.04 -4.83
C LEU A 111 13.85 8.31 -4.07
N GLY A 112 13.10 8.65 -3.01
CA GLY A 112 13.44 9.77 -2.13
C GLY A 112 14.81 9.61 -1.46
N ARG A 113 15.16 8.38 -1.03
CA ARG A 113 16.48 8.08 -0.45
C ARG A 113 17.61 8.15 -1.49
N GLN A 114 17.37 7.73 -2.73
CA GLN A 114 18.35 7.79 -3.82
C GLN A 114 18.63 9.24 -4.25
N ALA A 115 17.59 10.06 -4.42
CA ALA A 115 17.74 11.48 -4.75
C ALA A 115 18.56 12.24 -3.68
N LEU A 116 18.34 11.94 -2.39
CA LEU A 116 19.11 12.52 -1.30
C LEU A 116 20.58 12.04 -1.27
N HIS A 117 20.87 10.80 -1.68
CA HIS A 117 22.25 10.29 -1.76
C HIS A 117 23.02 10.85 -2.96
N GLU A 118 22.36 11.13 -4.09
CA GLU A 118 22.98 11.84 -5.22
C GLU A 118 23.33 13.28 -4.84
N GLU A 119 22.46 13.98 -4.10
CA GLU A 119 22.72 15.34 -3.64
C GLU A 119 23.86 15.41 -2.61
N HIS A 120 24.03 14.35 -1.80
CA HIS A 120 25.11 14.24 -0.80
C HIS A 120 26.41 13.64 -1.33
N GLN A 121 26.57 13.43 -2.64
CA GLN A 121 27.86 13.00 -3.18
C GLN A 121 28.89 14.13 -2.92
N PRO A 122 29.83 13.98 -1.97
CA PRO A 122 30.76 15.05 -1.68
C PRO A 122 31.60 15.25 -2.92
N LYS A 123 31.56 16.46 -3.49
CA LYS A 123 32.44 16.88 -4.57
C LYS A 123 33.86 16.49 -4.18
N ARG A 124 34.38 15.42 -4.78
CA ARG A 124 35.69 14.87 -4.47
C ARG A 124 36.69 15.95 -4.86
N ASP A 125 37.18 16.67 -3.88
CA ASP A 125 38.03 17.83 -4.09
C ASP A 125 39.34 17.33 -4.74
N PRO A 126 39.67 17.74 -5.98
CA PRO A 126 40.87 17.26 -6.66
C PRO A 126 42.17 17.80 -6.05
N SER A 127 42.09 18.56 -4.95
CA SER A 127 43.21 19.23 -4.28
C SER A 127 43.98 18.36 -3.28
N THR A 128 43.53 17.15 -2.95
CA THR A 128 44.28 16.23 -2.07
C THR A 128 45.20 15.28 -2.84
N TYR A 129 45.91 15.77 -3.86
CA TYR A 129 47.14 15.15 -4.35
C TYR A 129 48.33 15.96 -3.81
N VAL A 130 48.59 15.85 -2.51
CA VAL A 130 49.85 16.32 -1.93
C VAL A 130 50.88 15.20 -2.08
N GLU A 131 51.61 15.31 -3.18
CA GLU A 131 53.03 15.02 -3.35
C GLU A 131 53.70 14.15 -2.25
N ARG A 132 53.85 12.85 -2.52
CA ARG A 132 54.96 12.07 -1.95
C ARG A 132 56.14 12.13 -2.91
N ALA A 133 57.02 13.11 -2.71
CA ALA A 133 58.35 13.06 -3.26
C ALA A 133 59.14 11.89 -2.62
N PRO A 134 59.87 11.07 -3.40
CA PRO A 134 60.79 10.09 -2.85
C PRO A 134 62.00 10.80 -2.24
N ARG A 135 62.35 10.42 -1.00
CA ARG A 135 63.61 10.79 -0.35
C ARG A 135 64.74 9.89 -0.83
#